data_AF-A0A7W5D7T4-F1
#
_entry.id   AF-A0A7W5D7T4-F1
#
_cell.length_a   1.000
_cell.length_b   1.000
_cell.length_c   1.000
_cell.angle_alpha   90.00
_cell.angle_beta   90.00
_cell.angle_gamma   90.00
#
_symmetry.space_group_name_H-M   'P 1'
#
loop_
_entity.id
_entity.type
_entity.pdbx_description
1 polymer ?
#
loop_
_entity_poly.entity_id
_entity_poly.type
_entity_poly.pdbx_seq_one_letter_code
_entity_poly.pdbx_strand_id
1 'polypeptide(L)'
;MTMFAWLAAQVVEKLWRRSGRLMLRWPAQHAGLAGGVALAALYAAFSGWGVPSQRTVWMLAVVGLLRLGGRSWPWPLVWLVVCTAVVAIDPWALMQPGFWLSFVAVGVLFAAGNGGPDDASAGMAARFHRLLREQWVVTLALTPLTLLLFQQISAVGLPANLIAIPWVTLVITPLSMLGVLVPFLWNAASWAVQALSWVLEWLARWPFATLSMHTPPLWMAVAGVLGGIVVAMRLPWSVRALGLPLLVPALLWQSPRPPTGEFELLAADIGQGNAVLVRTASHSLLYDAGPRYSLDSDAGHRVLVPLLRAFGERLDTVVLSHRDTDHTGGAPAVLAMQPQAKLLSSIEADHPLQTLRKAERCVAGQRWTWDGVDFEILHPADSDYSSFTKPNAISCVLRVGNGRATALLAGDIEQLQEAALTLRHADLSADVLLVPHHGSKTSSTRRLLEAVRPRLALVQAGWRNRFGHPAPDVVKRYADQDIWLFDTPHCGAATWSSTAPGEMFCHRNTARRYWHHQMY
;
A
#
# COMPACT_ATOMS: atom_id res chain seq x y z
N MET A 1 18.30 5.09 16.18
CA MET A 1 19.32 4.02 16.09
C MET A 1 20.72 4.55 15.80
N THR A 2 21.00 5.07 14.60
CA THR A 2 22.34 5.58 14.22
C THR A 2 22.87 6.66 15.16
N MET A 3 22.06 7.66 15.50
CA MET A 3 22.47 8.70 16.45
C MET A 3 22.76 8.14 17.86
N PHE A 4 21.93 7.19 18.31
CA PHE A 4 22.16 6.50 19.58
C PHE A 4 23.50 5.74 19.57
N ALA A 5 23.79 5.00 18.49
CA ALA A 5 25.06 4.31 18.31
C ALA A 5 26.26 5.27 18.34
N TRP A 6 26.13 6.44 17.72
CA TRP A 6 27.16 7.47 17.71
C TRP A 6 27.38 8.10 19.10
N LEU A 7 26.31 8.44 19.83
CA LEU A 7 26.41 8.93 21.21
C LEU A 7 27.03 7.87 22.13
N ALA A 8 26.58 6.62 22.01
CA ALA A 8 27.12 5.48 22.73
C ALA A 8 28.62 5.32 22.46
N ALA A 9 29.05 5.39 21.19
CA ALA A 9 30.45 5.34 20.81
C ALA A 9 31.28 6.44 21.47
N GLN A 10 30.79 7.68 21.50
CA GLN A 10 31.48 8.78 22.17
C GLN A 10 31.58 8.61 23.69
N VAL A 11 30.52 8.14 24.33
CA VAL A 11 30.52 7.89 25.77
C VAL A 11 31.52 6.80 26.11
N VAL A 12 31.49 5.68 25.37
CA VAL A 12 32.46 4.59 25.53
C VAL A 12 33.87 5.10 25.30
N GLU A 13 34.11 5.85 24.22
CA GLU A 13 35.44 6.42 23.92
C GLU A 13 35.94 7.34 25.05
N LYS A 14 35.10 8.26 25.54
CA LYS A 14 35.46 9.18 26.64
C LYS A 14 35.77 8.43 27.94
N LEU A 15 34.98 7.42 28.28
CA LEU A 15 35.22 6.59 29.46
C LEU A 15 36.48 5.74 29.30
N TRP A 16 36.73 5.21 28.09
CA TRP A 16 37.93 4.44 27.77
C TRP A 16 39.20 5.28 27.93
N ARG A 17 39.15 6.54 27.48
CA ARG A 17 40.26 7.51 27.61
C ARG A 17 40.64 7.82 29.06
N ARG A 18 39.76 7.57 30.04
CA ARG A 18 40.06 7.78 31.47
C ARG A 18 40.97 6.69 32.06
N SER A 19 41.17 5.57 31.36
CA SER A 19 42.01 4.46 31.83
C SER A 19 43.23 4.27 30.93
N GLY A 20 44.40 4.66 31.44
CA GLY A 20 45.67 4.46 30.72
C GLY A 20 45.95 2.99 30.39
N ARG A 21 45.58 2.06 31.29
CA ARG A 21 45.73 0.61 31.06
C ARG A 21 44.90 0.10 29.89
N LEU A 22 43.68 0.61 29.71
CA LEU A 22 42.80 0.20 28.61
C LEU A 22 43.25 0.82 27.28
N MET A 23 43.71 2.07 27.29
CA MET A 23 44.27 2.72 26.09
C MET A 23 45.54 2.03 25.57
N LEU A 24 46.37 1.47 26.46
CA LEU A 24 47.54 0.69 26.09
C LEU A 24 47.18 -0.67 25.47
N ARG A 25 46.01 -1.23 25.78
CA ARG A 25 45.53 -2.51 25.21
C ARG A 25 44.80 -2.32 23.90
N TRP A 26 43.96 -1.29 23.79
CA TRP A 26 43.16 -1.06 22.60
C TRP A 26 42.86 0.44 22.41
N PRO A 27 43.04 1.02 21.21
CA PRO A 27 42.81 2.44 21.00
C PRO A 27 41.36 2.84 21.31
N ALA A 28 41.18 3.96 22.01
CA ALA A 28 39.85 4.40 22.47
C ALA A 28 38.84 4.57 21.33
N GLN A 29 39.27 4.98 20.14
CA GLN A 29 38.42 5.10 18.95
C GLN A 29 37.85 3.74 18.49
N HIS A 30 38.67 2.68 18.60
CA HIS A 30 38.26 1.32 18.21
C HIS A 30 37.29 0.74 19.24
N ALA A 31 37.57 0.95 20.53
CA ALA A 31 36.66 0.59 21.62
C ALA A 31 35.33 1.36 21.53
N GLY A 32 35.37 2.65 21.17
CA GLY A 32 34.19 3.47 20.92
C GLY A 32 33.34 2.91 19.77
N LEU A 33 33.94 2.59 18.62
CA LEU A 33 33.24 1.99 17.48
C LEU A 33 32.57 0.67 17.85
N ALA A 34 33.32 -0.25 18.47
CA ALA A 34 32.79 -1.56 18.87
C ALA A 34 31.69 -1.43 19.93
N GLY A 35 31.89 -0.57 20.93
CA GLY A 35 30.90 -0.27 21.96
C GLY A 35 29.62 0.35 21.40
N GLY A 36 29.74 1.26 20.42
CA GLY A 36 28.61 1.85 19.71
C GLY A 36 27.78 0.81 18.95
N VAL A 37 28.43 -0.10 18.21
CA VAL A 37 27.75 -1.22 17.52
C VAL A 37 27.08 -2.15 18.52
N ALA A 38 27.78 -2.53 19.60
CA ALA A 38 27.25 -3.43 20.62
C ALA A 38 26.02 -2.84 21.32
N LEU A 39 26.08 -1.58 21.75
CA LEU A 39 24.96 -0.90 22.40
C LEU A 39 23.80 -0.68 21.43
N ALA A 40 24.07 -0.38 20.15
CA ALA A 40 23.01 -0.32 19.15
C ALA A 40 22.32 -1.67 18.93
N ALA A 41 23.06 -2.78 18.93
CA ALA A 41 22.51 -4.13 18.85
C ALA A 41 21.67 -4.48 20.09
N LEU A 42 22.13 -4.13 21.29
CA LEU A 42 21.36 -4.30 22.53
C LEU A 42 20.07 -3.50 22.51
N TYR A 43 20.13 -2.24 22.09
CA TYR A 43 18.94 -1.41 21.95
C TYR A 43 17.99 -1.96 20.87
N ALA A 44 18.52 -2.47 19.75
CA ALA A 44 17.71 -3.12 18.72
C ALA A 44 17.00 -4.37 19.25
N ALA A 45 17.69 -5.20 20.04
CA ALA A 45 17.10 -6.38 20.66
C ALA A 45 16.02 -5.98 21.68
N PHE A 46 16.32 -4.99 22.53
CA PHE A 46 15.38 -4.44 23.49
C PHE A 46 14.12 -3.87 22.82
N SER A 47 14.26 -3.20 21.67
CA SER A 47 13.14 -2.63 20.92
C SER A 47 12.39 -3.65 20.03
N GLY A 48 12.57 -4.96 20.24
CA GLY A 48 11.85 -6.01 19.50
C GLY A 48 12.50 -6.49 18.21
N TRP A 49 13.78 -6.17 17.98
CA TRP A 49 14.59 -6.66 16.84
C TRP A 49 13.94 -6.45 15.47
N GLY A 50 13.21 -5.34 15.28
CA GLY A 50 12.53 -5.07 14.01
C GLY A 50 13.50 -4.93 12.83
N VAL A 51 13.03 -5.27 11.62
CA VAL A 51 13.88 -5.27 10.40
C VAL A 51 14.63 -3.95 10.15
N PRO A 52 14.04 -2.75 10.36
CA PRO A 52 14.77 -1.48 10.21
C PRO A 52 15.96 -1.33 11.19
N SER A 53 15.79 -1.84 12.41
CA SER A 53 16.83 -1.83 13.44
C SER A 53 17.97 -2.79 13.07
N GLN A 54 17.64 -4.01 12.64
CA GLN A 54 18.62 -5.01 12.20
C GLN A 54 19.51 -4.44 11.08
N ARG A 55 18.90 -3.84 10.05
CA ARG A 55 19.66 -3.22 8.94
C ARG A 55 20.65 -2.17 9.44
N THR A 56 20.23 -1.32 10.36
CA THR A 56 21.10 -0.28 10.92
C THR A 56 22.28 -0.90 11.66
N VAL A 57 22.06 -1.97 12.44
CA VAL A 57 23.12 -2.70 13.15
C VAL A 57 24.09 -3.32 12.15
N TRP A 58 23.61 -3.96 11.08
CA TRP A 58 24.46 -4.53 10.03
C TRP A 58 25.29 -3.48 9.31
N MET A 59 24.68 -2.34 8.95
CA MET A 59 25.40 -1.21 8.36
C MET A 59 26.52 -0.71 9.28
N LEU A 60 26.21 -0.49 10.56
CA LEU A 60 27.19 -0.02 11.55
C LEU A 60 28.30 -1.04 11.80
N ALA A 61 27.97 -2.33 11.84
CA ALA A 61 28.93 -3.41 12.03
C ALA A 61 29.90 -3.51 10.83
N VAL A 62 29.40 -3.47 9.59
CA VAL A 62 30.24 -3.51 8.38
C VAL A 62 31.16 -2.30 8.32
N VAL A 63 30.63 -1.09 8.55
CA VAL A 63 31.45 0.14 8.58
C VAL A 63 32.47 0.09 9.71
N GLY A 64 32.08 -0.42 10.89
CA GLY A 64 32.96 -0.63 12.03
C GLY A 64 34.11 -1.59 11.69
N LEU A 65 33.82 -2.75 11.12
CA LEU A 65 34.82 -3.74 10.70
C LEU A 65 35.79 -3.20 9.65
N LEU A 66 35.30 -2.45 8.66
CA LEU A 66 36.16 -1.82 7.66
C LEU A 66 37.15 -0.83 8.31
N ARG A 67 36.66 0.01 9.23
CA ARG A 67 37.50 0.97 9.97
C ARG A 67 38.48 0.29 10.93
N LEU A 68 38.03 -0.71 11.68
CA LEU A 68 38.88 -1.50 12.58
C LEU A 68 39.97 -2.25 11.82
N GLY A 69 39.69 -2.67 10.58
CA GLY A 69 40.66 -3.28 9.67
C GLY A 69 41.56 -2.28 8.94
N GLY A 70 41.54 -0.99 9.30
CA GLY A 70 42.39 0.06 8.72
C GLY A 70 42.10 0.40 7.25
N ARG A 71 40.95 -0.02 6.70
CA ARG A 71 40.62 0.19 5.28
C ARG A 71 40.06 1.59 5.06
N SER A 72 40.86 2.46 4.43
CA SER A 72 40.46 3.81 4.04
C SER A 72 39.94 3.85 2.60
N TRP A 73 38.82 3.18 2.36
CA TRP A 73 38.23 3.13 1.02
C TRP A 73 37.45 4.41 0.68
N PRO A 74 37.41 4.80 -0.62
CA PRO A 74 36.47 5.79 -1.10
C PRO A 74 35.03 5.49 -0.65
N TRP A 75 34.27 6.54 -0.34
CA TRP A 75 32.89 6.40 0.14
C TRP A 75 31.99 5.55 -0.78
N PRO A 76 32.11 5.56 -2.13
CA PRO A 76 31.26 4.73 -2.97
C PRO A 76 31.52 3.24 -2.76
N LEU A 77 32.78 2.84 -2.54
CA LEU A 77 33.13 1.44 -2.27
C LEU A 77 32.60 1.00 -0.92
N VAL A 78 32.75 1.83 0.11
CA VAL A 78 32.16 1.54 1.44
C VAL A 78 30.64 1.40 1.33
N TRP A 79 29.98 2.31 0.62
CA TRP A 79 28.54 2.27 0.39
C TRP A 79 28.11 0.98 -0.34
N LEU A 80 28.76 0.61 -1.44
CA LEU A 80 28.48 -0.62 -2.20
C LEU A 80 28.70 -1.89 -1.37
N VAL A 81 29.76 -1.94 -0.56
CA VAL A 81 30.06 -3.09 0.30
C VAL A 81 29.00 -3.25 1.38
N VAL A 82 28.56 -2.14 1.97
CA VAL A 82 27.46 -2.16 2.96
C VAL A 82 26.14 -2.59 2.29
N CYS A 83 25.82 -2.09 1.09
CA CYS A 83 24.67 -2.58 0.31
C CYS A 83 24.74 -4.09 0.11
N THR A 84 25.87 -4.59 -0.38
CA THR A 84 26.09 -6.00 -0.70
C THR A 84 25.98 -6.87 0.55
N ALA A 85 26.59 -6.46 1.65
CA ALA A 85 26.53 -7.21 2.91
C ALA A 85 25.12 -7.27 3.48
N VAL A 86 24.36 -6.16 3.46
CA VAL A 86 22.97 -6.15 3.92
C VAL A 86 22.10 -7.09 3.08
N VAL A 87 22.24 -7.07 1.75
CA VAL A 87 21.48 -7.96 0.86
C VAL A 87 21.92 -9.42 0.99
N ALA A 88 23.19 -9.69 1.24
CA ALA A 88 23.69 -11.05 1.48
C ALA A 88 23.15 -11.65 2.78
N ILE A 89 22.97 -10.82 3.83
CA ILE A 89 22.41 -11.24 5.12
C ILE A 89 20.88 -11.35 5.04
N ASP A 90 20.22 -10.39 4.40
CA ASP A 90 18.76 -10.35 4.21
C ASP A 90 18.43 -10.08 2.73
N PRO A 91 18.25 -11.14 1.91
CA PRO A 91 17.90 -11.00 0.50
C PRO A 91 16.57 -10.28 0.27
N TRP A 92 15.65 -10.33 1.25
CA TRP A 92 14.34 -9.68 1.17
C TRP A 92 14.41 -8.17 1.39
N ALA A 93 15.56 -7.64 1.84
CA ALA A 93 15.75 -6.21 2.03
C ALA A 93 15.46 -5.41 0.75
N LEU A 94 15.76 -5.96 -0.44
CA LEU A 94 15.49 -5.32 -1.73
C LEU A 94 13.99 -5.11 -2.00
N MET A 95 13.12 -5.90 -1.38
CA MET A 95 11.67 -5.77 -1.52
C MET A 95 11.08 -4.72 -0.57
N GLN A 96 11.88 -4.20 0.36
CA GLN A 96 11.41 -3.26 1.37
C GLN A 96 11.67 -1.81 0.94
N PRO A 97 10.65 -0.93 0.95
CA PRO A 97 10.82 0.50 0.66
C PRO A 97 11.96 1.17 1.45
N GLY A 98 12.10 0.80 2.73
CA GLY A 98 13.10 1.37 3.64
C GLY A 98 14.56 1.10 3.24
N PHE A 99 14.84 0.04 2.46
CA PHE A 99 16.18 -0.22 1.92
C PHE A 99 16.55 0.87 0.91
N TRP A 100 15.71 1.07 -0.11
CA TRP A 100 15.94 2.03 -1.17
C TRP A 100 15.99 3.46 -0.65
N LEU A 101 15.02 3.85 0.21
CA LEU A 101 14.99 5.19 0.77
C LEU A 101 16.26 5.51 1.58
N SER A 102 16.78 4.55 2.33
CA SER A 102 18.00 4.75 3.13
C SER A 102 19.24 4.84 2.27
N PHE A 103 19.48 3.85 1.40
CA PHE A 103 20.72 3.77 0.62
C PHE A 103 20.81 4.88 -0.44
N VAL A 104 19.70 5.24 -1.08
CA VAL A 104 19.65 6.36 -2.02
C VAL A 104 19.89 7.68 -1.29
N ALA A 105 19.25 7.91 -0.14
CA ALA A 105 19.49 9.13 0.65
C ALA A 105 20.96 9.29 1.05
N VAL A 106 21.56 8.23 1.60
CA VAL A 106 22.97 8.23 2.03
C VAL A 106 23.92 8.45 0.84
N GLY A 107 23.67 7.77 -0.28
CA GLY A 107 24.47 7.93 -1.50
C GLY A 107 24.40 9.35 -2.06
N VAL A 108 23.20 9.94 -2.11
CA VAL A 108 22.98 11.32 -2.56
C VAL A 108 23.65 12.31 -1.61
N LEU A 109 23.57 12.13 -0.30
CA LEU A 109 24.22 13.01 0.68
C LEU A 109 25.76 13.00 0.52
N PHE A 110 26.37 11.82 0.34
CA PHE A 110 27.80 11.74 0.10
C PHE A 110 28.19 12.34 -1.25
N ALA A 111 27.45 12.06 -2.32
CA ALA A 111 27.70 12.62 -3.65
C ALA A 111 27.46 14.14 -3.72
N ALA A 112 26.51 14.65 -2.95
CA ALA A 112 26.22 16.07 -2.84
C ALA A 112 27.31 16.84 -2.08
N GLY A 113 28.38 16.18 -1.61
CA GLY A 113 29.55 16.82 -1.02
C GLY A 113 29.25 17.37 0.37
N ASN A 114 29.35 16.50 1.37
CA ASN A 114 29.40 16.90 2.78
C ASN A 114 30.84 17.31 3.14
N GLY A 115 31.00 18.52 3.69
CA GLY A 115 32.19 18.95 4.41
C GLY A 115 33.38 19.40 3.54
N GLY A 116 33.33 20.63 3.05
CA GLY A 116 34.57 21.37 2.77
C GLY A 116 35.17 21.87 4.09
N PRO A 117 36.50 21.98 4.22
CA PRO A 117 37.18 22.38 5.46
C PRO A 117 36.89 23.80 5.98
N ASP A 118 36.11 24.61 5.25
CA ASP A 118 35.70 25.98 5.65
C ASP A 118 34.60 26.02 6.75
N ASP A 119 34.32 24.88 7.38
CA ASP A 119 33.13 24.67 8.22
C ASP A 119 33.18 25.31 9.63
N ALA A 120 34.36 25.68 10.11
CA ALA A 120 34.54 26.18 11.48
C ALA A 120 34.15 27.67 11.64
N SER A 121 34.14 28.47 10.57
CA SER A 121 33.91 29.93 10.61
C SER A 121 32.52 30.37 10.12
N ALA A 122 31.66 29.45 9.69
CA ALA A 122 30.34 29.77 9.14
C ALA A 122 29.37 30.23 10.25
N GLY A 123 28.86 31.47 10.12
CA GLY A 123 27.84 32.04 10.99
C GLY A 123 26.52 31.24 11.00
N MET A 124 25.66 31.50 11.99
CA MET A 124 24.42 30.74 12.21
C MET A 124 23.48 30.71 10.99
N ALA A 125 23.44 31.80 10.21
CA ALA A 125 22.68 31.87 8.95
C ALA A 125 23.22 30.92 7.86
N ALA A 126 24.55 30.82 7.71
CA ALA A 126 25.18 29.92 6.74
C ALA A 126 24.94 28.44 7.09
N ARG A 127 24.94 28.11 8.40
CA ARG A 127 24.58 26.77 8.90
C ARG A 127 23.11 26.45 8.60
N PHE A 128 22.20 27.40 8.81
CA PHE A 128 20.78 27.24 8.52
C PHE A 128 20.53 27.04 7.01
N HIS A 129 21.14 27.86 6.15
CA HIS A 129 21.04 27.70 4.69
C HIS A 129 21.59 26.35 4.21
N ARG A 130 22.66 25.86 4.82
CA ARG A 130 23.20 24.53 4.51
C ARG A 130 22.22 23.42 4.89
N LEU A 131 21.67 23.46 6.11
CA LEU A 131 20.69 22.47 6.57
C LEU A 131 19.45 22.46 5.66
N LEU A 132 18.95 23.64 5.28
CA LEU A 132 17.86 23.76 4.32
C LEU A 132 18.25 23.14 2.97
N ARG A 133 19.43 23.45 2.45
CA ARG A 133 19.90 22.92 1.18
C ARG A 133 20.03 21.40 1.19
N GLU A 134 20.60 20.82 2.23
CA GLU A 134 20.73 19.36 2.40
C GLU A 134 19.35 18.70 2.45
N GLN A 135 18.41 19.27 3.20
CA GLN A 135 17.02 18.80 3.24
C GLN A 135 16.34 18.88 1.89
N TRP A 136 16.54 19.97 1.13
CA TRP A 136 16.00 20.11 -0.22
C TRP A 136 16.57 19.08 -1.19
N VAL A 137 17.88 18.83 -1.16
CA VAL A 137 18.54 17.84 -2.03
C VAL A 137 18.03 16.43 -1.75
N VAL A 138 17.95 16.04 -0.47
CA VAL A 138 17.43 14.72 -0.08
C VAL A 138 15.96 14.59 -0.46
N THR A 139 15.16 15.61 -0.19
CA THR A 139 13.73 15.61 -0.56
C THR A 139 13.59 15.40 -2.06
N LEU A 140 14.25 16.22 -2.88
CA LEU A 140 14.15 16.12 -4.34
C LEU A 140 14.62 14.77 -4.88
N ALA A 141 15.70 14.22 -4.32
CA ALA A 141 16.23 12.93 -4.75
C ALA A 141 15.35 11.74 -4.33
N LEU A 142 14.68 11.83 -3.17
CA LEU A 142 13.79 10.78 -2.68
C LEU A 142 12.37 10.90 -3.24
N THR A 143 11.92 12.08 -3.67
CA THR A 143 10.55 12.29 -4.18
C THR A 143 10.15 11.28 -5.27
N PRO A 144 10.95 11.01 -6.32
CA PRO A 144 10.59 10.01 -7.32
C PRO A 144 10.45 8.61 -6.74
N LEU A 145 11.28 8.28 -5.75
CA LEU A 145 11.26 7.00 -5.07
C LEU A 145 10.05 6.87 -4.13
N THR A 146 9.69 7.92 -3.39
CA THR A 146 8.48 7.94 -2.56
C THR A 146 7.21 7.89 -3.40
N LEU A 147 7.21 8.51 -4.58
CA LEU A 147 6.14 8.38 -5.57
C LEU A 147 5.99 6.94 -6.06
N LEU A 148 7.09 6.30 -6.44
CA LEU A 148 7.06 4.91 -6.91
C LEU A 148 6.59 3.94 -5.82
N LEU A 149 7.02 4.16 -4.57
CA LEU A 149 6.79 3.22 -3.47
C LEU A 149 5.46 3.45 -2.74
N PHE A 150 5.00 4.70 -2.65
CA PHE A 150 3.84 5.10 -1.83
C PHE A 150 2.78 5.89 -2.59
N GLN A 151 3.01 6.21 -3.87
CA GLN A 151 2.09 7.01 -4.71
C GLN A 151 1.77 8.39 -4.11
N GLN A 152 2.66 8.89 -3.22
CA GLN A 152 2.41 10.07 -2.43
C GLN A 152 3.67 10.92 -2.23
N ILE A 153 3.46 12.23 -2.19
CA ILE A 153 4.44 13.22 -1.76
C ILE A 153 3.83 14.00 -0.60
N SER A 154 4.53 14.03 0.54
CA SER A 154 4.14 14.89 1.65
C SER A 154 4.69 16.30 1.43
N ALA A 155 3.83 17.25 1.08
CA ALA A 155 4.22 18.66 0.93
C ALA A 155 4.64 19.27 2.27
N VAL A 156 4.01 18.81 3.37
CA VAL A 156 4.35 19.19 4.75
C VAL A 156 5.45 18.30 5.35
N GLY A 157 6.05 17.40 4.57
CA GLY A 157 7.06 16.46 5.06
C GLY A 157 8.31 17.16 5.61
N LEU A 158 8.74 18.26 4.98
CA LEU A 158 9.88 19.05 5.45
C LEU A 158 9.63 19.67 6.85
N PRO A 159 8.57 20.49 7.07
CA PRO A 159 8.30 21.04 8.39
C PRO A 159 7.97 19.94 9.43
N ALA A 160 7.27 18.87 9.03
CA ALA A 160 7.00 17.74 9.90
C ALA A 160 8.30 17.07 10.38
N ASN A 161 9.24 16.77 9.48
CA ASN A 161 10.51 16.14 9.82
C ASN A 161 11.43 17.05 10.65
N LEU A 162 11.39 18.37 10.41
CA LEU A 162 12.17 19.34 11.18
C LEU A 162 11.78 19.34 12.66
N ILE A 163 10.50 19.08 12.98
CA ILE A 163 9.99 19.01 14.35
C ILE A 163 10.08 17.58 14.90
N ALA A 164 9.58 16.61 14.13
CA ALA A 164 9.43 15.23 14.59
C ALA A 164 10.77 14.55 14.85
N ILE A 165 11.77 14.70 13.97
CA ILE A 165 13.05 13.99 14.13
C ILE A 165 13.76 14.43 15.42
N PRO A 166 14.00 15.72 15.70
CA PRO A 166 14.61 16.15 16.96
C PRO A 166 13.75 15.77 18.18
N TRP A 167 12.42 15.93 18.11
CA TRP A 167 11.53 15.65 19.23
C TRP A 167 11.51 14.16 19.62
N VAL A 168 11.37 13.27 18.64
CA VAL A 168 11.42 11.82 18.86
C VAL A 168 12.79 11.40 19.40
N THR A 169 13.85 12.00 18.84
CA THR A 169 15.22 11.57 19.09
C THR A 169 15.77 12.08 20.42
N LEU A 170 15.48 13.33 20.79
CA LEU A 170 16.05 14.01 21.96
C LEU A 170 15.10 14.02 23.17
N VAL A 171 13.79 13.84 22.97
CA VAL A 171 12.79 13.91 24.05
C VAL A 171 12.13 12.54 24.25
N ILE A 172 11.41 12.03 23.25
CA ILE A 172 10.58 10.82 23.43
C ILE A 172 11.44 9.59 23.70
N THR A 173 12.46 9.34 22.89
CA THR A 173 13.29 8.13 23.02
C THR A 173 14.04 8.08 24.36
N PRO A 174 14.73 9.15 24.80
CA PRO A 174 15.38 9.15 26.11
C PRO A 174 14.42 8.99 27.28
N LEU A 175 13.27 9.69 27.28
CA LEU A 175 12.25 9.53 28.32
C LEU A 175 11.71 8.10 28.38
N SER A 176 11.47 7.49 27.21
CA SER A 176 10.99 6.11 27.10
C SER A 176 11.99 5.09 27.65
N MET A 177 13.29 5.29 27.38
CA MET A 177 14.36 4.43 27.90
C MET A 177 14.58 4.62 29.40
N LEU A 178 14.61 5.87 29.87
CA LEU A 178 14.76 6.17 31.30
C LEU A 178 13.55 5.72 32.11
N GLY A 179 12.37 5.61 31.49
CA GLY A 179 11.17 5.03 32.09
C GLY A 179 11.36 3.62 32.63
N VAL A 180 12.28 2.84 32.06
CA VAL A 180 12.65 1.50 32.57
C VAL A 180 13.23 1.58 33.98
N LEU A 181 13.99 2.64 34.28
CA LEU A 181 14.56 2.88 35.60
C LEU A 181 13.60 3.68 36.48
N VAL A 182 12.82 4.58 35.87
CA VAL A 182 12.00 5.58 36.56
C VAL A 182 10.61 5.63 35.90
N PRO A 183 9.65 4.80 36.34
CA PRO A 183 8.39 4.56 35.62
C PRO A 183 7.56 5.80 35.28
N PHE A 184 7.59 6.86 36.10
CA PHE A 184 6.82 8.08 35.82
C PHE A 184 7.27 8.79 34.54
N LEU A 185 8.49 8.56 34.06
CA LEU A 185 8.98 9.13 32.81
C LEU A 185 8.25 8.57 31.58
N TRP A 186 7.59 7.42 31.67
CA TRP A 186 6.70 6.94 30.62
C TRP A 186 5.47 7.84 30.44
N ASN A 187 4.96 8.45 31.52
CA ASN A 187 3.87 9.43 31.40
C ASN A 187 4.35 10.69 30.65
N ALA A 188 5.54 11.18 31.01
CA ALA A 188 6.16 12.31 30.30
C ALA A 188 6.42 11.99 28.82
N ALA A 189 6.89 10.77 28.51
CA ALA A 189 7.06 10.31 27.14
C ALA A 189 5.72 10.26 26.39
N SER A 190 4.65 9.77 27.04
CA SER A 190 3.30 9.73 26.48
C SER A 190 2.76 11.13 26.17
N TRP A 191 2.92 12.10 27.07
CA TRP A 191 2.55 13.49 26.81
C TRP A 191 3.35 14.10 25.66
N ALA A 192 4.65 13.81 25.58
CA ALA A 192 5.48 14.25 24.47
C ALA A 192 5.03 13.65 23.12
N VAL A 193 4.60 12.38 23.09
CA VAL A 193 4.01 11.75 21.91
C VAL A 193 2.69 12.43 21.55
N GLN A 194 1.79 12.64 22.51
CA GLN A 194 0.50 13.31 22.26
C GLN A 194 0.67 14.73 21.71
N ALA A 195 1.61 15.51 22.27
CA ALA A 195 1.94 16.84 21.78
C ALA A 195 2.44 16.79 20.32
N LEU A 196 3.32 15.83 20.00
CA LEU A 196 3.78 15.64 18.62
C LEU A 196 2.64 15.23 17.70
N SER A 197 1.79 14.28 18.11
CA SER A 197 0.62 13.84 17.33
C SER A 197 -0.31 15.00 17.02
N TRP A 198 -0.59 15.88 17.98
CA TRP A 198 -1.42 17.05 17.77
C TRP A 198 -0.84 18.00 16.70
N VAL A 199 0.47 18.25 16.73
CA VAL A 199 1.16 19.07 15.71
C VAL A 199 1.09 18.40 14.33
N LEU A 200 1.34 17.09 14.27
CA LEU A 200 1.31 16.34 13.01
C LEU A 200 -0.10 16.25 12.42
N GLU A 201 -1.13 16.06 13.24
CA GLU A 201 -2.53 16.09 12.81
C GLU A 201 -2.92 17.46 12.26
N TRP A 202 -2.47 18.53 12.91
CA TRP A 202 -2.71 19.88 12.43
C TRP A 202 -2.07 20.12 11.05
N LEU A 203 -0.83 19.68 10.84
CA LEU A 203 -0.16 19.72 9.54
C LEU A 203 -0.88 18.84 8.50
N ALA A 204 -1.38 17.68 8.89
CA ALA A 204 -2.06 16.74 8.00
C ALA A 204 -3.41 17.26 7.49
N ARG A 205 -4.05 18.19 8.22
CA ARG A 205 -5.32 18.83 7.82
C ARG A 205 -5.15 19.91 6.75
N TRP A 206 -3.92 20.33 6.44
CA TRP A 206 -3.68 21.36 5.43
C TRP A 206 -4.10 20.86 4.04
N PRO A 207 -4.74 21.72 3.22
CA PRO A 207 -4.99 21.37 1.84
C PRO A 207 -3.66 21.07 1.15
N PHE A 208 -3.60 19.97 0.40
CA PHE A 208 -2.38 19.49 -0.28
C PHE A 208 -1.25 19.03 0.65
N ALA A 209 -1.51 18.77 1.95
CA ALA A 209 -0.52 18.19 2.87
C ALA A 209 0.12 16.91 2.30
N THR A 210 -0.69 16.12 1.60
CA THR A 210 -0.25 14.99 0.78
C THR A 210 -0.80 15.12 -0.63
N LEU A 211 0.09 15.08 -1.62
CA LEU A 211 -0.25 14.97 -3.03
C LEU A 211 -0.18 13.50 -3.41
N SER A 212 -1.30 12.92 -3.85
CA SER A 212 -1.31 11.56 -4.39
C SER A 212 -1.14 11.63 -5.90
N MET A 213 -0.31 10.75 -6.47
CA MET A 213 -0.08 10.67 -7.91
C MET A 213 -0.34 9.24 -8.40
N HIS A 214 -0.68 9.13 -9.68
CA HIS A 214 -0.80 7.87 -10.39
C HIS A 214 0.52 7.11 -10.39
N THR A 215 0.48 5.78 -10.50
CA THR A 215 1.69 4.98 -10.69
C THR A 215 2.06 4.94 -12.17
N PRO A 216 3.15 5.59 -12.60
CA PRO A 216 3.61 5.49 -13.98
C PRO A 216 4.17 4.11 -14.27
N PRO A 217 4.24 3.69 -15.55
CA PRO A 217 4.96 2.51 -15.97
C PRO A 217 6.39 2.52 -15.43
N LEU A 218 6.94 1.34 -15.10
CA LEU A 218 8.23 1.24 -14.42
C LEU A 218 9.35 2.00 -15.13
N TRP A 219 9.39 1.98 -16.46
CA TRP A 219 10.41 2.69 -17.23
C TRP A 219 10.31 4.22 -17.07
N MET A 220 9.10 4.78 -17.01
CA MET A 220 8.87 6.20 -16.73
C MET A 220 9.26 6.53 -15.29
N ALA A 221 8.93 5.65 -14.33
CA ALA A 221 9.33 5.83 -12.95
C ALA A 221 10.86 5.86 -12.80
N VAL A 222 11.56 4.90 -13.42
CA VAL A 222 13.03 4.83 -13.40
C VAL A 222 13.63 6.07 -14.08
N ALA A 223 13.13 6.47 -15.24
CA ALA A 223 13.54 7.70 -15.90
C ALA A 223 13.31 8.91 -14.98
N GLY A 224 12.16 8.98 -14.30
CA GLY A 224 11.84 10.07 -13.38
C GLY A 224 12.76 10.13 -12.16
N VAL A 225 13.16 8.97 -11.60
CA VAL A 225 14.18 8.89 -10.55
C VAL A 225 15.52 9.43 -11.06
N LEU A 226 15.96 9.00 -12.23
CA LEU A 226 17.22 9.50 -12.83
C LEU A 226 17.16 11.00 -13.12
N GLY A 227 16.04 11.49 -13.64
CA GLY A 227 15.78 12.91 -13.87
C GLY A 227 15.84 13.71 -12.56
N GLY A 228 15.19 13.23 -11.50
CA GLY A 228 15.23 13.83 -10.17
C GLY A 228 16.65 13.90 -9.60
N ILE A 229 17.45 12.83 -9.76
CA ILE A 229 18.86 12.81 -9.36
C ILE A 229 19.64 13.89 -10.12
N VAL A 230 19.52 13.96 -11.44
CA VAL A 230 20.22 14.96 -12.27
C VAL A 230 19.86 16.39 -11.85
N VAL A 231 18.58 16.66 -11.55
CA VAL A 231 18.12 17.98 -11.08
C VAL A 231 18.67 18.32 -9.69
N ALA A 232 18.84 17.32 -8.81
CA ALA A 232 19.33 17.47 -7.45
C ALA A 232 20.86 17.61 -7.34
N MET A 233 21.62 17.09 -8.32
CA MET A 233 23.08 17.16 -8.31
C MET A 233 23.61 18.58 -8.52
N ARG A 234 24.83 18.84 -8.04
CA ARG A 234 25.56 20.12 -8.19
C ARG A 234 26.13 20.30 -9.61
N LEU A 235 25.29 20.17 -10.63
CA LEU A 235 25.68 20.30 -12.03
C LEU A 235 25.31 21.70 -12.57
N PRO A 236 25.93 22.17 -13.67
CA PRO A 236 25.50 23.37 -14.37
C PRO A 236 24.00 23.29 -14.73
N TRP A 237 23.30 24.43 -14.73
CA TRP A 237 21.85 24.46 -14.99
C TRP A 237 21.46 23.85 -16.33
N SER A 238 22.32 23.97 -17.35
CA SER A 238 22.15 23.31 -18.65
C SER A 238 22.02 21.80 -18.54
N VAL A 239 22.81 21.16 -17.66
CA VAL A 239 22.74 19.71 -17.42
C VAL A 239 21.57 19.36 -16.52
N ARG A 240 21.29 20.17 -15.49
CA ARG A 240 20.14 19.97 -14.60
C ARG A 240 18.82 20.01 -15.37
N ALA A 241 18.70 20.90 -16.35
CA ALA A 241 17.53 21.01 -17.22
C ALA A 241 17.26 19.74 -18.03
N LEU A 242 18.29 18.94 -18.37
CA LEU A 242 18.13 17.65 -19.05
C LEU A 242 17.43 16.60 -18.17
N GLY A 243 17.38 16.79 -16.85
CA GLY A 243 16.61 15.94 -15.95
C GLY A 243 15.10 16.17 -16.05
N LEU A 244 14.64 17.34 -16.50
CA LEU A 244 13.22 17.68 -16.56
C LEU A 244 12.43 16.81 -17.57
N PRO A 245 12.89 16.60 -18.82
CA PRO A 245 12.21 15.68 -19.75
C PRO A 245 12.09 14.24 -19.25
N LEU A 246 12.98 13.81 -18.34
CA LEU A 246 12.91 12.49 -17.73
C LEU A 246 11.94 12.46 -16.54
N LEU A 247 11.86 13.55 -15.78
CA LEU A 247 11.04 13.69 -14.58
C LEU A 247 9.56 13.99 -14.88
N VAL A 248 9.30 14.96 -15.75
CA VAL A 248 7.95 15.51 -15.98
C VAL A 248 6.94 14.46 -16.47
N PRO A 249 7.26 13.56 -17.42
CA PRO A 249 6.31 12.53 -17.84
C PRO A 249 5.86 11.59 -16.71
N ALA A 250 6.77 11.28 -15.77
CA ALA A 250 6.43 10.45 -14.61
C ALA A 250 5.49 11.18 -13.64
N LEU A 251 5.64 12.51 -13.49
CA LEU A 251 4.80 13.33 -12.62
C LEU A 251 3.41 13.63 -13.23
N LEU A 252 3.34 13.72 -14.56
CA LEU A 252 2.10 14.03 -15.30
C LEU A 252 1.40 12.77 -15.83
N TRP A 253 1.88 11.58 -15.48
CA TRP A 253 1.25 10.34 -15.90
C TRP A 253 -0.19 10.26 -15.40
N GLN A 254 -1.07 9.79 -16.27
CA GLN A 254 -2.45 9.44 -15.96
C GLN A 254 -2.68 7.99 -16.36
N SER A 255 -3.38 7.24 -15.52
CA SER A 255 -3.72 5.87 -15.87
C SER A 255 -4.71 5.87 -17.05
N PRO A 256 -4.50 5.02 -18.06
CA PRO A 256 -5.50 4.83 -19.11
C PRO A 256 -6.85 4.46 -18.51
N ARG A 257 -7.91 5.02 -19.10
CA ARG A 257 -9.30 4.70 -18.80
C ARG A 257 -10.00 4.11 -20.04
N PRO A 258 -11.07 3.32 -19.85
CA PRO A 258 -11.87 2.82 -20.95
C PRO A 258 -12.40 3.96 -21.84
N PRO A 259 -12.54 3.75 -23.16
CA PRO A 259 -13.24 4.69 -24.03
C PRO A 259 -14.70 4.90 -23.60
N THR A 260 -15.32 6.00 -24.05
CA THR A 260 -16.76 6.21 -23.85
C THR A 260 -17.57 5.06 -24.44
N GLY A 261 -18.57 4.58 -23.70
CA GLY A 261 -19.40 3.43 -24.04
C GLY A 261 -18.76 2.08 -23.69
N GLU A 262 -17.56 2.07 -23.11
CA GLU A 262 -16.86 0.86 -22.66
C GLU A 262 -16.59 0.90 -21.16
N PHE A 263 -16.41 -0.27 -20.56
CA PHE A 263 -16.08 -0.42 -19.15
C PHE A 263 -15.06 -1.53 -18.90
N GLU A 264 -14.41 -1.45 -17.75
CA GLU A 264 -13.42 -2.40 -17.28
C GLU A 264 -13.78 -2.85 -15.86
N LEU A 265 -13.52 -4.12 -15.56
CA LEU A 265 -13.60 -4.71 -14.24
C LEU A 265 -12.21 -5.12 -13.80
N LEU A 266 -11.84 -4.73 -12.59
CA LEU A 266 -10.63 -5.20 -11.92
C LEU A 266 -11.02 -5.81 -10.58
N ALA A 267 -11.00 -7.13 -10.52
CA ALA A 267 -11.08 -7.86 -9.27
C ALA A 267 -9.72 -7.82 -8.56
N ALA A 268 -9.67 -7.18 -7.41
CA ALA A 268 -8.43 -7.03 -6.64
C ALA A 268 -8.01 -8.37 -6.00
N ASP A 269 -6.71 -8.61 -5.86
CA ASP A 269 -6.18 -9.73 -5.07
C ASP A 269 -6.25 -9.39 -3.58
N ILE A 270 -7.38 -9.69 -2.95
CA ILE A 270 -7.68 -9.40 -1.53
C ILE A 270 -7.78 -10.67 -0.67
N GLY A 271 -7.36 -11.83 -1.19
CA GLY A 271 -7.55 -13.11 -0.51
C GLY A 271 -9.01 -13.59 -0.54
N GLN A 272 -9.59 -13.83 0.63
CA GLN A 272 -10.98 -14.32 0.79
C GLN A 272 -11.95 -13.15 0.91
N GLY A 273 -12.92 -13.03 0.00
CA GLY A 273 -13.91 -11.97 -0.02
C GLY A 273 -14.12 -11.41 -1.42
N ASN A 274 -14.88 -10.32 -1.56
CA ASN A 274 -15.06 -9.63 -2.84
C ASN A 274 -14.52 -8.20 -2.79
N ALA A 275 -13.91 -7.77 -3.89
CA ALA A 275 -13.61 -6.37 -4.17
C ALA A 275 -13.33 -6.21 -5.67
N VAL A 276 -14.27 -5.59 -6.38
CA VAL A 276 -14.22 -5.37 -7.82
C VAL A 276 -14.34 -3.88 -8.12
N LEU A 277 -13.30 -3.31 -8.71
CA LEU A 277 -13.33 -1.94 -9.24
C LEU A 277 -13.91 -1.97 -10.65
N VAL A 278 -14.98 -1.22 -10.87
CA VAL A 278 -15.61 -0.98 -12.17
C VAL A 278 -15.23 0.43 -12.64
N ARG A 279 -14.71 0.55 -13.85
CA ARG A 279 -14.23 1.83 -14.41
C ARG A 279 -14.93 2.08 -15.74
N THR A 280 -15.39 3.31 -15.96
CA THR A 280 -15.84 3.83 -17.25
C THR A 280 -14.90 4.96 -17.70
N ALA A 281 -15.25 5.67 -18.77
CA ALA A 281 -14.45 6.80 -19.26
C ALA A 281 -14.21 7.88 -18.20
N SER A 282 -15.24 8.22 -17.41
CA SER A 282 -15.15 9.30 -16.42
C SER A 282 -15.56 8.89 -14.99
N HIS A 283 -16.23 7.76 -14.79
CA HIS A 283 -16.74 7.32 -13.49
C HIS A 283 -16.11 6.02 -13.00
N SER A 284 -16.13 5.83 -11.68
CA SER A 284 -15.65 4.60 -11.04
C SER A 284 -16.54 4.16 -9.89
N LEU A 285 -16.80 2.85 -9.84
CA LEU A 285 -17.55 2.17 -8.78
C LEU A 285 -16.71 1.08 -8.16
N LEU A 286 -16.75 0.97 -6.83
CA LEU A 286 -16.18 -0.18 -6.12
C LEU A 286 -17.31 -1.07 -5.61
N TYR A 287 -17.33 -2.33 -6.05
CA TYR A 287 -18.26 -3.35 -5.58
C TYR A 287 -17.55 -4.24 -4.56
N ASP A 288 -18.00 -4.19 -3.31
CA ASP A 288 -17.38 -4.72 -2.11
C ASP A 288 -15.95 -4.18 -1.82
N ALA A 289 -15.51 -4.33 -0.58
CA ALA A 289 -14.27 -3.74 -0.06
C ALA A 289 -13.34 -4.77 0.61
N GLY A 290 -13.57 -6.06 0.37
CA GLY A 290 -12.72 -7.15 0.83
C GLY A 290 -12.68 -7.32 2.36
N PRO A 291 -11.82 -8.24 2.84
CA PRO A 291 -11.81 -8.68 4.22
C PRO A 291 -11.14 -7.74 5.22
N ARG A 292 -11.54 -7.88 6.47
CA ARG A 292 -10.71 -7.55 7.63
C ARG A 292 -9.84 -8.77 7.96
N TYR A 293 -8.51 -8.62 7.85
CA TYR A 293 -7.56 -9.71 8.15
C TYR A 293 -7.28 -9.87 9.64
N SER A 294 -7.25 -8.76 10.39
CA SER A 294 -7.03 -8.71 11.84
C SER A 294 -7.58 -7.40 12.43
N LEU A 295 -7.40 -7.16 13.74
CA LEU A 295 -7.80 -5.90 14.38
C LEU A 295 -7.12 -4.68 13.74
N ASP A 296 -5.86 -4.81 13.32
CA ASP A 296 -5.05 -3.70 12.80
C ASP A 296 -4.78 -3.81 11.28
N SER A 297 -5.46 -4.73 10.58
CA SER A 297 -5.20 -4.98 9.18
C SER A 297 -6.46 -5.35 8.42
N ASP A 298 -6.71 -4.62 7.33
CA ASP A 298 -7.83 -4.84 6.40
C ASP A 298 -7.39 -4.69 4.93
N ALA A 299 -8.24 -5.17 4.02
CA ALA A 299 -8.04 -5.09 2.57
C ALA A 299 -8.07 -3.65 2.05
N GLY A 300 -8.80 -2.75 2.72
CA GLY A 300 -8.88 -1.34 2.40
C GLY A 300 -7.52 -0.67 2.47
N HIS A 301 -6.88 -0.67 3.64
CA HIS A 301 -5.56 -0.07 3.84
C HIS A 301 -4.44 -0.77 3.05
N ARG A 302 -4.52 -2.11 2.90
CA ARG A 302 -3.42 -2.90 2.32
C ARG A 302 -3.47 -3.04 0.81
N VAL A 303 -4.66 -3.00 0.22
CA VAL A 303 -4.86 -3.31 -1.20
C VAL A 303 -5.62 -2.19 -1.88
N LEU A 304 -6.86 -1.89 -1.44
CA LEU A 304 -7.77 -1.05 -2.21
C LEU A 304 -7.38 0.43 -2.22
N VAL A 305 -7.01 1.00 -1.08
CA VAL A 305 -6.56 2.40 -1.00
C VAL A 305 -5.29 2.62 -1.85
N PRO A 306 -4.23 1.79 -1.73
CA PRO A 306 -3.08 1.85 -2.64
C PRO A 306 -3.45 1.66 -4.11
N LEU A 307 -4.35 0.72 -4.42
CA LEU A 307 -4.82 0.45 -5.78
C LEU A 307 -5.52 1.66 -6.40
N LEU A 308 -6.49 2.23 -5.68
CA LEU A 308 -7.22 3.43 -6.11
C LEU A 308 -6.28 4.61 -6.30
N ARG A 309 -5.26 4.80 -5.45
CA ARG A 309 -4.23 5.82 -5.65
C ARG A 309 -3.38 5.56 -6.89
N ALA A 310 -2.97 4.32 -7.09
CA ALA A 310 -2.14 3.93 -8.23
C ALA A 310 -2.83 4.21 -9.57
N PHE A 311 -4.15 3.93 -9.65
CA PHE A 311 -4.97 4.27 -10.81
C PHE A 311 -5.48 5.72 -10.81
N GLY A 312 -5.33 6.45 -9.70
CA GLY A 312 -5.87 7.79 -9.48
C GLY A 312 -7.38 7.87 -9.53
N GLU A 313 -8.02 6.83 -9.01
CA GLU A 313 -9.46 6.68 -9.07
C GLU A 313 -10.14 7.48 -7.98
N ARG A 314 -11.02 8.37 -8.42
CA ARG A 314 -12.02 9.03 -7.60
C ARG A 314 -13.30 8.21 -7.69
N LEU A 315 -13.71 7.57 -6.60
CA LEU A 315 -14.92 6.77 -6.60
C LEU A 315 -16.16 7.65 -6.57
N ASP A 316 -17.14 7.33 -7.42
CA ASP A 316 -18.46 7.95 -7.44
C ASP A 316 -19.44 7.15 -6.57
N THR A 317 -19.32 5.82 -6.61
CA THR A 317 -20.17 4.90 -5.84
C THR A 317 -19.34 3.78 -5.22
N VAL A 318 -19.63 3.44 -3.97
CA VAL A 318 -19.24 2.17 -3.34
C VAL A 318 -20.52 1.36 -3.15
N VAL A 319 -20.57 0.15 -3.71
CA VAL A 319 -21.65 -0.82 -3.48
C VAL A 319 -21.12 -1.86 -2.51
N LEU A 320 -21.74 -2.03 -1.35
CA LEU A 320 -21.44 -3.13 -0.44
C LEU A 320 -22.59 -4.13 -0.48
N SER A 321 -22.33 -5.32 -1.02
CA SER A 321 -23.33 -6.34 -1.31
C SER A 321 -24.11 -6.75 -0.07
N HIS A 322 -23.44 -7.03 1.04
CA HIS A 322 -24.02 -7.37 2.34
C HIS A 322 -23.01 -7.08 3.47
N ARG A 323 -23.40 -7.35 4.73
CA ARG A 323 -22.64 -6.91 5.91
C ARG A 323 -21.39 -7.71 6.25
N ASP A 324 -21.17 -8.89 5.66
CA ASP A 324 -20.13 -9.80 6.14
C ASP A 324 -18.73 -9.20 5.97
N THR A 325 -17.83 -9.57 6.88
CA THR A 325 -16.54 -8.89 7.04
C THR A 325 -15.59 -9.08 5.88
N ASP A 326 -15.77 -10.11 5.06
CA ASP A 326 -15.06 -10.37 3.81
C ASP A 326 -15.55 -9.52 2.63
N HIS A 327 -16.62 -8.74 2.83
CA HIS A 327 -17.15 -7.77 1.88
C HIS A 327 -17.03 -6.34 2.41
N THR A 328 -17.26 -6.10 3.70
CA THR A 328 -17.28 -4.75 4.30
C THR A 328 -15.99 -4.39 5.03
N GLY A 329 -15.07 -5.34 5.23
CA GLY A 329 -13.93 -5.19 6.13
C GLY A 329 -13.00 -4.03 5.79
N GLY A 330 -12.74 -3.79 4.49
CA GLY A 330 -11.95 -2.66 4.00
C GLY A 330 -12.74 -1.36 3.76
N ALA A 331 -14.06 -1.37 3.91
CA ALA A 331 -14.92 -0.23 3.59
C ALA A 331 -14.61 1.03 4.41
N PRO A 332 -14.29 0.98 5.73
CA PRO A 332 -13.97 2.18 6.49
C PRO A 332 -12.80 2.97 5.90
N ALA A 333 -11.74 2.27 5.47
CA ALA A 333 -10.56 2.89 4.89
C ALA A 333 -10.87 3.54 3.52
N VAL A 334 -11.64 2.83 2.68
CA VAL A 334 -12.04 3.33 1.36
C VAL A 334 -12.94 4.56 1.48
N LEU A 335 -13.95 4.52 2.34
CA LEU A 335 -14.91 5.61 2.53
C LEU A 335 -14.26 6.85 3.16
N ALA A 336 -13.31 6.67 4.08
CA ALA A 336 -12.52 7.76 4.63
C ALA A 336 -11.65 8.44 3.55
N MET A 337 -11.07 7.65 2.63
CA MET A 337 -10.28 8.18 1.51
C MET A 337 -11.16 8.85 0.43
N GLN A 338 -12.40 8.38 0.22
CA GLN A 338 -13.29 8.82 -0.86
C GLN A 338 -14.52 9.54 -0.27
N PRO A 339 -14.34 10.72 0.36
CA PRO A 339 -15.40 11.38 1.11
C PRO A 339 -16.60 11.80 0.26
N GLN A 340 -16.46 11.86 -1.06
CA GLN A 340 -17.53 12.18 -2.00
C GLN A 340 -18.37 10.97 -2.46
N ALA A 341 -17.87 9.74 -2.31
CA ALA A 341 -18.50 8.57 -2.92
C ALA A 341 -19.85 8.25 -2.26
N LYS A 342 -20.88 7.99 -3.05
CA LYS A 342 -22.16 7.46 -2.56
C LYS A 342 -21.95 6.04 -2.03
N LEU A 343 -22.71 5.65 -1.01
CA LEU A 343 -22.72 4.29 -0.50
C LEU A 343 -24.07 3.64 -0.81
N LEU A 344 -24.08 2.61 -1.65
CA LEU A 344 -25.22 1.74 -1.90
C LEU A 344 -24.98 0.42 -1.17
N SER A 345 -25.94 -0.09 -0.40
CA SER A 345 -25.74 -1.32 0.34
C SER A 345 -27.03 -1.97 0.83
N SER A 346 -26.95 -3.24 1.22
CA SER A 346 -27.98 -3.95 1.98
C SER A 346 -27.72 -3.98 3.49
N ILE A 347 -26.63 -3.36 3.99
CA ILE A 347 -26.34 -3.32 5.43
C ILE A 347 -27.50 -2.71 6.22
N GLU A 348 -27.69 -3.24 7.43
CA GLU A 348 -28.75 -2.85 8.33
C GLU A 348 -28.54 -1.43 8.89
N ALA A 349 -29.60 -0.84 9.43
CA ALA A 349 -29.59 0.53 9.93
C ALA A 349 -28.68 0.74 11.16
N ASP A 350 -28.41 -0.33 11.90
CA ASP A 350 -27.55 -0.36 13.09
C ASP A 350 -26.09 -0.76 12.79
N HIS A 351 -25.77 -1.09 11.53
CA HIS A 351 -24.41 -1.45 11.17
C HIS A 351 -23.43 -0.27 11.39
N PRO A 352 -22.22 -0.49 11.97
CA PRO A 352 -21.29 0.60 12.30
C PRO A 352 -20.88 1.49 11.12
N LEU A 353 -20.92 0.97 9.89
CA LEU A 353 -20.63 1.79 8.71
C LEU A 353 -21.65 2.92 8.50
N GLN A 354 -22.88 2.80 9.01
CA GLN A 354 -23.91 3.83 8.90
C GLN A 354 -23.50 5.13 9.61
N THR A 355 -22.69 5.05 10.68
CA THR A 355 -22.18 6.25 11.37
C THR A 355 -21.10 6.96 10.55
N LEU A 356 -20.35 6.22 9.74
CA LEU A 356 -19.33 6.78 8.84
C LEU A 356 -19.97 7.36 7.57
N ARG A 357 -20.93 6.63 6.99
CA ARG A 357 -21.68 7.04 5.82
C ARG A 357 -23.03 6.34 5.80
N LYS A 358 -24.09 7.14 5.71
CA LYS A 358 -25.44 6.60 5.51
C LYS A 358 -25.51 5.89 4.15
N ALA A 359 -25.86 4.62 4.17
CA ALA A 359 -26.05 3.84 2.96
C ALA A 359 -27.45 4.09 2.36
N GLU A 360 -27.51 4.27 1.04
CA GLU A 360 -28.71 4.08 0.25
C GLU A 360 -28.96 2.58 0.08
N ARG A 361 -30.20 2.14 0.30
CA ARG A 361 -30.55 0.73 0.22
C ARG A 361 -30.48 0.24 -1.22
N CYS A 362 -29.87 -0.92 -1.45
CA CYS A 362 -29.97 -1.63 -2.73
C CYS A 362 -31.40 -2.16 -2.91
N VAL A 363 -32.07 -1.74 -3.97
CA VAL A 363 -33.41 -2.23 -4.31
C VAL A 363 -33.47 -2.56 -5.79
N ALA A 364 -33.99 -3.75 -6.10
CA ALA A 364 -34.20 -4.23 -7.45
C ALA A 364 -34.94 -3.19 -8.30
N GLY A 365 -34.40 -2.87 -9.47
CA GLY A 365 -34.93 -1.85 -10.38
C GLY A 365 -34.27 -0.48 -10.26
N GLN A 366 -33.42 -0.23 -9.26
CA GLN A 366 -32.52 0.94 -9.28
C GLN A 366 -31.59 0.85 -10.49
N ARG A 367 -31.59 1.89 -11.32
CA ARG A 367 -30.81 1.98 -12.55
C ARG A 367 -30.16 3.35 -12.72
N TRP A 368 -28.96 3.36 -13.27
CA TRP A 368 -28.28 4.59 -13.70
C TRP A 368 -27.36 4.30 -14.88
N THR A 369 -26.99 5.34 -15.61
CA THR A 369 -26.11 5.23 -16.77
C THR A 369 -24.94 6.21 -16.61
N TRP A 370 -23.72 5.73 -16.87
CA TRP A 370 -22.51 6.54 -16.91
C TRP A 370 -21.76 6.30 -18.21
N ASP A 371 -21.43 7.37 -18.93
CA ASP A 371 -20.62 7.29 -20.16
C ASP A 371 -21.15 6.29 -21.21
N GLY A 372 -22.46 6.02 -21.24
CA GLY A 372 -23.08 5.02 -22.12
C GLY A 372 -23.02 3.57 -21.61
N VAL A 373 -22.70 3.38 -20.32
CA VAL A 373 -22.71 2.09 -19.61
C VAL A 373 -23.84 2.09 -18.59
N ASP A 374 -24.73 1.11 -18.68
CA ASP A 374 -25.88 0.94 -17.81
C ASP A 374 -25.52 0.08 -16.60
N PHE A 375 -26.01 0.51 -15.44
CA PHE A 375 -25.89 -0.17 -14.16
C PHE A 375 -27.28 -0.44 -13.61
N GLU A 376 -27.52 -1.65 -13.12
CA GLU A 376 -28.81 -2.06 -12.58
C GLU A 376 -28.64 -2.95 -11.34
N ILE A 377 -29.33 -2.59 -10.26
CA ILE A 377 -29.51 -3.49 -9.11
C ILE A 377 -30.65 -4.46 -9.45
N LEU A 378 -30.36 -5.76 -9.43
CA LEU A 378 -31.33 -6.83 -9.70
C LEU A 378 -31.91 -7.45 -8.44
N HIS A 379 -31.17 -7.37 -7.33
CA HIS A 379 -31.55 -7.93 -6.03
C HIS A 379 -30.84 -7.12 -4.93
N PRO A 380 -31.41 -7.01 -3.72
CA PRO A 380 -32.71 -7.55 -3.26
C PRO A 380 -33.92 -6.74 -3.72
N ALA A 381 -35.11 -7.36 -3.76
CA ALA A 381 -36.37 -6.61 -3.81
C ALA A 381 -36.70 -6.03 -2.43
N ASP A 382 -37.54 -4.99 -2.36
CA ASP A 382 -37.86 -4.34 -1.07
C ASP A 382 -38.48 -5.32 -0.05
N SER A 383 -39.31 -6.24 -0.52
CA SER A 383 -39.90 -7.31 0.29
C SER A 383 -38.89 -8.32 0.86
N ASP A 384 -37.71 -8.45 0.24
CA ASP A 384 -36.71 -9.42 0.65
C ASP A 384 -36.06 -8.99 1.99
N TYR A 385 -36.01 -7.69 2.29
CA TYR A 385 -35.48 -7.14 3.55
C TYR A 385 -36.31 -7.52 4.79
N SER A 386 -37.60 -7.79 4.63
CA SER A 386 -38.46 -8.29 5.72
C SER A 386 -38.54 -9.82 5.74
N SER A 387 -38.24 -10.47 4.60
CA SER A 387 -38.40 -11.92 4.42
C SER A 387 -37.17 -12.73 4.80
N PHE A 388 -35.96 -12.15 4.65
CA PHE A 388 -34.72 -12.84 4.93
C PHE A 388 -33.96 -12.20 6.10
N THR A 389 -33.39 -13.05 6.95
CA THR A 389 -32.57 -12.64 8.11
C THR A 389 -31.08 -12.92 7.92
N LYS A 390 -30.72 -13.75 6.94
CA LYS A 390 -29.33 -14.06 6.62
C LYS A 390 -28.71 -12.95 5.78
N PRO A 391 -27.47 -12.51 6.07
CA PRO A 391 -26.79 -11.45 5.31
C PRO A 391 -26.70 -11.73 3.80
N ASN A 392 -26.27 -12.93 3.45
CA ASN A 392 -26.10 -13.39 2.07
C ASN A 392 -27.39 -13.30 1.25
N ALA A 393 -28.53 -13.52 1.89
CA ALA A 393 -29.85 -13.54 1.27
C ALA A 393 -30.35 -12.14 0.87
N ILE A 394 -29.67 -11.07 1.28
CA ILE A 394 -29.96 -9.69 0.88
C ILE A 394 -28.78 -9.06 0.08
N SER A 395 -27.88 -9.89 -0.46
CA SER A 395 -26.74 -9.42 -1.26
C SER A 395 -27.16 -8.53 -2.43
N CYS A 396 -26.58 -7.35 -2.59
CA CYS A 396 -26.84 -6.49 -3.74
C CYS A 396 -26.30 -7.13 -5.02
N VAL A 397 -27.15 -7.52 -5.96
CA VAL A 397 -26.71 -8.05 -7.26
C VAL A 397 -26.68 -6.92 -8.27
N LEU A 398 -25.50 -6.65 -8.83
CA LEU A 398 -25.29 -5.55 -9.78
C LEU A 398 -25.01 -6.10 -11.18
N ARG A 399 -25.82 -5.67 -12.15
CA ARG A 399 -25.58 -5.86 -13.57
C ARG A 399 -24.94 -4.59 -14.13
N VAL A 400 -23.90 -4.75 -14.95
CA VAL A 400 -23.21 -3.67 -15.66
C VAL A 400 -23.14 -4.04 -17.13
N GLY A 401 -23.52 -3.15 -18.05
CA GLY A 401 -23.44 -3.46 -19.48
C GLY A 401 -23.51 -2.24 -20.39
N ASN A 402 -23.08 -2.42 -21.64
CA ASN A 402 -23.11 -1.38 -22.68
C ASN A 402 -23.91 -1.80 -23.93
N GLY A 403 -24.79 -2.79 -23.76
CA GLY A 403 -25.58 -3.42 -24.84
C GLY A 403 -24.80 -4.41 -25.71
N ARG A 404 -23.46 -4.42 -25.69
CA ARG A 404 -22.61 -5.40 -26.39
C ARG A 404 -21.98 -6.42 -25.46
N ALA A 405 -21.55 -5.97 -24.29
CA ALA A 405 -20.97 -6.80 -23.25
C ALA A 405 -21.66 -6.52 -21.91
N THR A 406 -21.81 -7.57 -21.10
CA THR A 406 -22.50 -7.52 -19.81
C THR A 406 -21.71 -8.28 -18.74
N ALA A 407 -21.67 -7.72 -17.54
CA ALA A 407 -21.12 -8.35 -16.35
C ALA A 407 -22.18 -8.45 -15.27
N LEU A 408 -22.16 -9.57 -14.54
CA LEU A 408 -23.04 -9.80 -13.39
C LEU A 408 -22.21 -10.00 -12.12
N LEU A 409 -22.34 -9.08 -11.17
CA LEU A 409 -21.72 -9.13 -9.86
C LEU A 409 -22.73 -9.65 -8.85
N ALA A 410 -22.66 -10.96 -8.55
CA ALA A 410 -23.72 -11.67 -7.83
C ALA A 410 -23.66 -11.54 -6.30
N GLY A 411 -22.58 -11.01 -5.73
CA GLY A 411 -22.37 -11.01 -4.28
C GLY A 411 -22.42 -12.43 -3.73
N ASP A 412 -23.07 -12.63 -2.58
CA ASP A 412 -23.11 -13.93 -1.91
C ASP A 412 -24.50 -14.56 -1.93
N ILE A 413 -25.32 -14.25 -2.94
CA ILE A 413 -26.63 -14.90 -3.09
C ILE A 413 -26.51 -16.43 -3.10
N GLU A 414 -27.48 -17.10 -2.50
CA GLU A 414 -27.54 -18.56 -2.43
C GLU A 414 -28.70 -19.10 -3.29
N GLN A 415 -28.83 -20.43 -3.38
CA GLN A 415 -29.83 -21.17 -4.15
C GLN A 415 -31.23 -20.54 -4.20
N LEU A 416 -31.77 -20.06 -3.08
CA LEU A 416 -33.12 -19.47 -3.03
C LEU A 416 -33.18 -18.12 -3.77
N GLN A 417 -32.20 -17.26 -3.56
CA GLN A 417 -32.10 -15.95 -4.22
C GLN A 417 -31.79 -16.12 -5.70
N GLU A 418 -30.95 -17.09 -6.06
CA GLU A 418 -30.70 -17.47 -7.45
C GLU A 418 -31.99 -17.90 -8.16
N ALA A 419 -32.78 -18.77 -7.55
CA ALA A 419 -34.08 -19.17 -8.09
C ALA A 419 -35.01 -17.96 -8.26
N ALA A 420 -35.09 -17.07 -7.26
CA ALA A 420 -35.90 -15.86 -7.33
C ALA A 420 -35.46 -14.93 -8.47
N LEU A 421 -34.16 -14.73 -8.67
CA LEU A 421 -33.62 -13.94 -9.78
C LEU A 421 -34.02 -14.52 -11.13
N THR A 422 -33.85 -15.83 -11.33
CA THR A 422 -34.22 -16.49 -12.60
C THR A 422 -35.72 -16.49 -12.90
N LEU A 423 -36.56 -16.28 -11.88
CA LEU A 423 -38.01 -16.14 -12.05
C LEU A 423 -38.44 -14.70 -12.31
N ARG A 424 -37.75 -13.72 -11.70
CA ARG A 424 -38.09 -12.29 -11.80
C ARG A 424 -37.56 -11.64 -13.09
N HIS A 425 -36.45 -12.13 -13.62
CA HIS A 425 -35.79 -11.54 -14.79
C HIS A 425 -35.80 -12.51 -15.97
N ALA A 426 -36.37 -12.05 -17.09
CA ALA A 426 -36.45 -12.84 -18.32
C ALA A 426 -35.08 -13.03 -19.01
N ASP A 427 -34.17 -12.08 -18.83
CA ASP A 427 -32.82 -12.12 -19.39
C ASP A 427 -31.80 -11.75 -18.31
N LEU A 428 -30.99 -12.74 -17.93
CA LEU A 428 -29.86 -12.60 -17.00
C LEU A 428 -28.52 -12.79 -17.72
N SER A 429 -28.52 -12.78 -19.05
CA SER A 429 -27.31 -13.05 -19.83
C SER A 429 -26.17 -12.10 -19.46
N ALA A 430 -24.98 -12.66 -19.25
CA ALA A 430 -23.77 -11.91 -18.98
C ALA A 430 -22.57 -12.62 -19.61
N ASP A 431 -21.57 -11.88 -20.08
CA ASP A 431 -20.32 -12.44 -20.60
C ASP A 431 -19.40 -12.90 -19.48
N VAL A 432 -19.40 -12.16 -18.36
CA VAL A 432 -18.63 -12.46 -17.16
C VAL A 432 -19.50 -12.48 -15.91
N LEU A 433 -19.34 -13.53 -15.10
CA LEU A 433 -20.01 -13.70 -13.81
C LEU A 433 -18.98 -13.65 -12.68
N LEU A 434 -19.13 -12.69 -11.75
CA LEU A 434 -18.51 -12.83 -10.43
C LEU A 434 -19.26 -13.94 -9.70
N VAL A 435 -18.56 -15.03 -9.41
CA VAL A 435 -19.17 -16.25 -8.88
C VAL A 435 -19.83 -15.97 -7.53
N PRO A 436 -21.10 -16.34 -7.35
CA PRO A 436 -21.78 -16.07 -6.09
C PRO A 436 -21.15 -16.82 -4.91
N HIS A 437 -21.05 -16.15 -3.77
CA HIS A 437 -20.63 -16.72 -2.49
C HIS A 437 -19.28 -17.43 -2.56
N HIS A 438 -18.34 -16.83 -3.29
CA HIS A 438 -16.97 -17.32 -3.52
C HIS A 438 -16.91 -18.75 -4.08
N GLY A 439 -18.00 -19.24 -4.68
CA GLY A 439 -18.14 -20.62 -5.11
C GLY A 439 -18.43 -21.61 -3.98
N SER A 440 -19.27 -21.22 -3.01
CA SER A 440 -19.82 -22.11 -1.99
C SER A 440 -20.69 -23.22 -2.60
N LYS A 441 -20.78 -24.38 -1.94
CA LYS A 441 -21.74 -25.44 -2.31
C LYS A 441 -23.20 -25.00 -2.24
N THR A 442 -23.49 -23.89 -1.54
CA THR A 442 -24.85 -23.32 -1.42
C THR A 442 -25.21 -22.36 -2.56
N SER A 443 -24.33 -22.12 -3.52
CA SER A 443 -24.53 -21.21 -4.66
C SER A 443 -24.20 -21.85 -6.02
N SER A 444 -24.27 -21.04 -7.08
CA SER A 444 -23.99 -21.33 -8.48
C SER A 444 -24.86 -22.43 -9.10
N THR A 445 -26.16 -22.49 -8.76
CA THR A 445 -27.09 -23.53 -9.24
C THR A 445 -27.06 -23.69 -10.75
N ARG A 446 -27.31 -24.92 -11.25
CA ARG A 446 -27.40 -25.15 -12.71
C ARG A 446 -28.39 -24.20 -13.38
N ARG A 447 -29.55 -23.97 -12.74
CA ARG A 447 -30.57 -23.04 -13.22
C ARG A 447 -30.07 -21.60 -13.34
N LEU A 448 -29.26 -21.12 -12.39
CA LEU A 448 -28.64 -19.80 -12.51
C LEU A 448 -27.66 -19.77 -13.70
N LEU A 449 -26.76 -20.75 -13.78
CA LEU A 449 -25.74 -20.79 -14.83
C LEU A 449 -26.35 -20.90 -16.23
N GLU A 450 -27.44 -21.67 -16.38
CA GLU A 450 -28.21 -21.79 -17.63
C GLU A 450 -28.97 -20.51 -17.99
N ALA A 451 -29.36 -19.69 -17.01
CA ALA A 451 -30.00 -18.40 -17.26
C ALA A 451 -28.97 -17.31 -17.61
N VAL A 452 -27.83 -17.28 -16.91
CA VAL A 452 -26.77 -16.28 -17.09
C VAL A 452 -25.91 -16.58 -18.32
N ARG A 453 -25.68 -17.87 -18.63
CA ARG A 453 -24.84 -18.36 -19.74
C ARG A 453 -23.50 -17.62 -19.87
N PRO A 454 -22.72 -17.46 -18.79
CA PRO A 454 -21.47 -16.72 -18.86
C PRO A 454 -20.42 -17.50 -19.63
N ARG A 455 -19.62 -16.79 -20.43
CA ARG A 455 -18.44 -17.39 -21.06
C ARG A 455 -17.31 -17.53 -20.04
N LEU A 456 -17.16 -16.52 -19.19
CA LEU A 456 -16.12 -16.44 -18.16
C LEU A 456 -16.76 -16.31 -16.78
N ALA A 457 -16.17 -16.95 -15.79
CA ALA A 457 -16.56 -16.80 -14.39
C ALA A 457 -15.33 -16.52 -13.54
N LEU A 458 -15.46 -15.64 -12.55
CA LEU A 458 -14.36 -15.27 -11.66
C LEU A 458 -14.73 -15.52 -10.19
N VAL A 459 -13.86 -16.25 -9.50
CA VAL A 459 -13.97 -16.54 -8.07
C VAL A 459 -12.94 -15.72 -7.30
N GLN A 460 -13.37 -14.91 -6.34
CA GLN A 460 -12.46 -14.30 -5.37
C GLN A 460 -12.44 -15.13 -4.08
N ALA A 461 -11.56 -16.14 -4.02
CA ALA A 461 -11.41 -17.01 -2.85
C ALA A 461 -9.94 -17.06 -2.40
N GLY A 462 -9.67 -17.00 -1.09
CA GLY A 462 -8.30 -17.00 -0.60
C GLY A 462 -7.59 -18.33 -0.86
N TRP A 463 -6.27 -18.31 -1.10
CA TRP A 463 -5.48 -19.54 -1.16
C TRP A 463 -5.59 -20.31 0.17
N ARG A 464 -5.94 -21.60 0.11
CA ARG A 464 -6.19 -22.45 1.28
C ARG A 464 -7.13 -21.80 2.29
N ASN A 465 -8.17 -21.11 1.81
CA ASN A 465 -9.19 -20.56 2.68
C ASN A 465 -9.86 -21.69 3.51
N ARG A 466 -10.27 -21.34 4.73
CA ARG A 466 -10.87 -22.27 5.70
C ARG A 466 -12.21 -22.89 5.25
N PHE A 467 -12.84 -22.32 4.22
CA PHE A 467 -14.14 -22.76 3.73
C PHE A 467 -14.04 -23.83 2.64
N GLY A 468 -12.84 -24.02 2.07
CA GLY A 468 -12.64 -24.93 0.94
C GLY A 468 -13.27 -24.40 -0.36
N HIS A 469 -13.34 -23.07 -0.51
CA HIS A 469 -13.90 -22.41 -1.70
C HIS A 469 -12.83 -22.23 -2.80
N PRO A 470 -13.21 -22.27 -4.09
CA PRO A 470 -14.50 -22.74 -4.58
C PRO A 470 -14.65 -24.26 -4.32
N ALA A 471 -15.87 -24.69 -4.01
CA ALA A 471 -16.17 -26.10 -3.73
C ALA A 471 -16.00 -26.94 -5.01
N PRO A 472 -15.47 -28.18 -4.94
CA PRO A 472 -15.26 -29.03 -6.12
C PRO A 472 -16.51 -29.25 -6.98
N ASP A 473 -17.68 -29.41 -6.35
CA ASP A 473 -18.96 -29.58 -7.07
C ASP A 473 -19.42 -28.29 -7.78
N VAL A 474 -19.00 -27.12 -7.31
CA VAL A 474 -19.23 -25.84 -7.99
C VAL A 474 -18.33 -25.75 -9.21
N VAL A 475 -17.04 -26.01 -9.05
CA VAL A 475 -16.06 -26.04 -10.14
C VAL A 475 -16.52 -26.99 -11.24
N LYS A 476 -16.97 -28.19 -10.88
CA LYS A 476 -17.52 -29.16 -11.82
C LYS A 476 -18.74 -28.63 -12.58
N ARG A 477 -19.66 -27.92 -11.92
CA ARG A 477 -20.83 -27.33 -12.60
C ARG A 477 -20.45 -26.29 -13.65
N TYR A 478 -19.43 -25.46 -13.37
CA TYR A 478 -18.91 -24.52 -14.36
C TYR A 478 -18.26 -25.26 -15.54
N ALA A 479 -17.45 -26.29 -15.27
CA ALA A 479 -16.83 -27.11 -16.31
C ALA A 479 -17.84 -27.90 -17.16
N ASP A 480 -18.88 -28.48 -16.55
CA ASP A 480 -19.96 -29.20 -17.23
C ASP A 480 -20.78 -28.32 -18.20
N GLN A 481 -20.67 -26.99 -18.09
CA GLN A 481 -21.34 -26.00 -18.95
C GLN A 481 -20.35 -25.25 -19.86
N ASP A 482 -19.12 -25.73 -20.00
CA ASP A 482 -18.05 -25.13 -20.79
C ASP A 482 -17.73 -23.67 -20.40
N ILE A 483 -17.95 -23.31 -19.13
CA ILE A 483 -17.66 -21.97 -18.59
C ILE A 483 -16.23 -21.94 -18.08
N TRP A 484 -15.45 -20.96 -18.53
CA TRP A 484 -14.06 -20.81 -18.10
C TRP A 484 -13.98 -20.14 -16.73
N LEU A 485 -13.60 -20.92 -15.72
CA LEU A 485 -13.49 -20.48 -14.35
C LEU A 485 -12.08 -19.96 -14.04
N PHE A 486 -12.00 -18.72 -13.61
CA PHE A 486 -10.79 -18.08 -13.08
C PHE A 486 -10.93 -17.92 -11.57
N ASP A 487 -9.81 -18.00 -10.85
CA ASP A 487 -9.78 -17.73 -9.42
C ASP A 487 -8.61 -16.81 -9.04
N THR A 488 -8.78 -16.02 -7.99
CA THR A 488 -7.75 -15.09 -7.51
C THR A 488 -6.45 -15.76 -7.06
N PRO A 489 -6.42 -16.98 -6.47
CA PRO A 489 -5.18 -17.67 -6.19
C PRO A 489 -4.29 -17.83 -7.44
N HIS A 490 -4.83 -18.36 -8.54
CA HIS A 490 -4.05 -18.60 -9.76
C HIS A 490 -3.87 -17.34 -10.61
N CYS A 491 -4.84 -16.43 -10.59
CA CYS A 491 -4.86 -15.24 -11.44
C CYS A 491 -4.13 -14.03 -10.81
N GLY A 492 -4.13 -13.94 -9.47
CA GLY A 492 -3.88 -12.70 -8.74
C GLY A 492 -5.04 -11.72 -8.95
N ALA A 493 -4.72 -10.45 -9.17
CA ALA A 493 -5.72 -9.51 -9.65
C ALA A 493 -6.13 -9.89 -11.08
N ALA A 494 -7.44 -9.84 -11.36
CA ALA A 494 -8.02 -10.24 -12.63
C ALA A 494 -8.71 -9.04 -13.29
N THR A 495 -8.36 -8.76 -14.55
CA THR A 495 -8.94 -7.67 -15.33
C THR A 495 -9.75 -8.21 -16.49
N TRP A 496 -10.96 -7.69 -16.66
CA TRP A 496 -11.84 -7.97 -17.79
C TRP A 496 -12.31 -6.66 -18.42
N SER A 497 -12.46 -6.60 -19.74
CA SER A 497 -12.90 -5.40 -20.46
C SER A 497 -14.04 -5.73 -21.42
N SER A 498 -15.02 -4.83 -21.51
CA SER A 498 -16.11 -4.92 -22.49
C SER A 498 -15.65 -4.85 -23.95
N THR A 499 -14.45 -4.32 -24.20
CA THR A 499 -13.82 -4.29 -25.53
C THR A 499 -13.31 -5.66 -26.00
N ALA A 500 -13.02 -6.55 -25.06
CA ALA A 500 -12.54 -7.91 -25.29
C ALA A 500 -13.24 -8.88 -24.33
N PRO A 501 -14.58 -9.05 -24.44
CA PRO A 501 -15.39 -9.74 -23.43
C PRO A 501 -15.06 -11.23 -23.28
N GLY A 502 -14.33 -11.80 -24.26
CA GLY A 502 -13.88 -13.19 -24.27
C GLY A 502 -12.55 -13.45 -23.56
N GLU A 503 -11.89 -12.43 -23.02
CA GLU A 503 -10.55 -12.53 -22.43
C GLU A 503 -10.55 -12.09 -20.96
N MET A 504 -9.75 -12.77 -20.14
CA MET A 504 -9.48 -12.41 -18.75
C MET A 504 -7.97 -12.24 -18.59
N PHE A 505 -7.53 -11.07 -18.15
CA PHE A 505 -6.12 -10.77 -17.93
C PHE A 505 -5.75 -11.07 -16.48
N CYS A 506 -4.87 -12.04 -16.28
CA CYS A 506 -4.37 -12.43 -14.96
C CYS A 506 -3.01 -11.81 -14.66
N HIS A 507 -2.91 -11.07 -13.55
CA HIS A 507 -1.67 -10.41 -13.14
C HIS A 507 -0.52 -11.41 -12.90
N ARG A 508 -0.81 -12.60 -12.38
CA ARG A 508 0.22 -13.64 -12.14
C ARG A 508 0.84 -14.19 -13.43
N ASN A 509 0.15 -14.10 -14.56
CA ASN A 509 0.67 -14.54 -15.85
C ASN A 509 1.66 -13.52 -16.45
N THR A 510 1.40 -12.22 -16.26
CA THR A 510 2.21 -11.14 -16.85
C THR A 510 3.35 -10.69 -15.95
N ALA A 511 3.18 -10.75 -14.62
CA ALA A 511 4.15 -10.31 -13.62
C ALA A 511 4.68 -11.47 -12.77
N ARG A 512 4.88 -12.64 -13.38
CA ARG A 512 5.33 -13.85 -12.68
C ARG A 512 6.69 -13.64 -12.01
N ARG A 513 6.78 -13.94 -10.72
CA ARG A 513 8.02 -13.91 -9.94
C ARG A 513 8.42 -15.33 -9.55
N TYR A 514 9.72 -15.58 -9.35
CA TYR A 514 10.20 -16.91 -8.98
C TYR A 514 9.65 -17.40 -7.63
N TRP A 515 9.24 -16.50 -6.75
CA TRP A 515 8.62 -16.80 -5.45
C TRP A 515 7.08 -16.89 -5.49
N HIS A 516 6.44 -16.62 -6.63
CA HIS A 516 5.01 -16.91 -6.77
C HIS A 516 4.85 -18.43 -6.88
N HIS A 517 4.25 -19.05 -5.88
CA HIS A 517 3.99 -20.49 -5.89
C HIS A 517 3.22 -20.89 -7.15
N GLN A 518 3.70 -21.91 -7.85
CA GLN A 518 2.87 -22.65 -8.80
C GLN A 518 1.84 -23.39 -7.98
N MET A 519 0.58 -23.00 -8.14
CA MET A 519 -0.55 -23.69 -7.54
C MET A 519 -1.00 -24.71 -8.58
N TYR A 520 -0.91 -25.98 -8.20
CA TYR A 520 -1.21 -27.15 -9.03
C TYR A 520 -2.60 -27.66 -8.71
#